data_AF-A0A9Q9PCF3-F1
#
_entry.id   AF-A0A9Q9PCF3-F1
#
_cell.length_a   1.000
_cell.length_b   1.000
_cell.length_c   1.000
_cell.angle_alpha   90.00
_cell.angle_beta   90.00
_cell.angle_gamma   90.00
#
_symmetry.space_group_name_H-M   'P 1'
#
loop_
_entity.id
_entity.type
_entity.pdbx_description
1 polymer ?
#
loop_
_entity_poly.entity_id
_entity_poly.type
_entity_poly.pdbx_seq_one_letter_code
_entity_poly.pdbx_strand_id
1 'polypeptide(L)' 'MDVKKIINTLRPKNKVSIVYADNNTYQGYVHSVSANHLIIQDEWSWDSYKTFNNDQIREILILKEIS' A
#
# COMPACT_ATOMS: atom_id res chain seq x y z
N MET A 1 -9.07 11.31 6.90
CA MET A 1 -8.50 10.98 5.57
C MET A 1 -9.25 9.76 5.05
N ASP A 2 -9.72 9.76 3.81
CA ASP A 2 -10.54 8.66 3.27
C ASP A 2 -9.62 7.64 2.58
N VAL A 3 -9.28 6.57 3.31
CA VAL A 3 -8.37 5.51 2.86
C VAL A 3 -8.82 4.92 1.52
N LYS A 4 -10.13 4.69 1.34
CA LYS A 4 -10.67 4.12 0.10
C LYS A 4 -10.45 5.05 -1.09
N LYS A 5 -10.62 6.37 -0.89
CA LYS A 5 -10.28 7.35 -1.93
C LYS A 5 -8.81 7.31 -2.30
N ILE A 6 -7.90 7.19 -1.33
CA ILE A 6 -6.46 7.13 -1.63
C ILE A 6 -6.11 5.85 -2.37
N ILE A 7 -6.61 4.68 -1.94
CA ILE A 7 -6.39 3.40 -2.62
C ILE A 7 -6.80 3.49 -4.09
N ASN A 8 -7.93 4.13 -4.39
CA ASN A 8 -8.42 4.32 -5.76
C ASN A 8 -7.55 5.27 -6.61
N THR A 9 -6.63 6.03 -6.01
CA THR A 9 -5.66 6.87 -6.73
C THR A 9 -4.31 6.21 -6.93
N LEU A 10 -4.04 5.08 -6.26
CA LEU A 10 -2.76 4.39 -6.33
C LEU A 10 -2.52 3.82 -7.72
N ARG A 11 -1.26 3.89 -8.13
CA ARG A 11 -0.78 3.33 -9.39
C ARG A 11 0.36 2.36 -9.11
N PRO A 12 0.58 1.35 -9.97
CA PRO A 12 1.77 0.51 -9.89
C PRO A 12 3.03 1.36 -9.76
N LYS A 13 3.99 0.89 -8.94
CA LYS A 13 5.24 1.56 -8.56
C LYS A 13 5.11 2.78 -7.65
N ASN A 14 3.91 3.17 -7.20
CA ASN A 14 3.82 4.14 -6.11
C ASN A 14 4.41 3.53 -4.84
N LYS A 15 5.39 4.22 -4.23
CA LYS A 15 5.88 3.86 -2.91
C LYS A 15 4.86 4.29 -1.87
N VAL A 16 4.48 3.38 -0.97
CA VAL A 16 3.46 3.63 0.04
C VAL A 16 3.91 3.14 1.42
N SER A 17 3.37 3.78 2.45
CA SER A 17 3.39 3.31 3.84
C SER A 17 1.97 2.98 4.25
N ILE A 18 1.74 1.75 4.70
CA ILE A 18 0.43 1.20 5.06
C ILE A 18 0.43 0.88 6.54
N VAL A 19 -0.54 1.42 7.27
CA VAL A 19 -0.87 0.98 8.63
C VAL A 19 -2.07 0.05 8.55
N TYR A 20 -1.90 -1.18 9.03
CA TYR A 20 -2.92 -2.23 9.01
C TYR A 20 -3.04 -2.85 10.42
N ALA A 21 -3.83 -3.92 10.55
CA ALA A 21 -4.10 -4.68 11.78
C ALA A 21 -3.08 -4.48 12.91
N ASP A 22 -3.57 -4.14 14.11
CA ASP A 22 -2.78 -3.90 15.32
C ASP A 22 -1.70 -2.80 15.20
N ASN A 23 -1.94 -1.80 14.34
CA ASN A 23 -1.01 -0.69 14.08
C ASN A 23 0.33 -1.13 13.49
N ASN A 24 0.37 -2.29 12.85
CA ASN A 24 1.55 -2.71 12.11
C ASN A 24 1.71 -1.83 10.87
N THR A 25 2.96 -1.46 10.59
CA THR A 25 3.32 -0.67 9.40
C THR A 25 4.02 -1.55 8.39
N TYR A 26 3.67 -1.39 7.11
CA TYR A 26 4.34 -2.02 5.98
C TYR A 26 4.65 -0.98 4.92
N GLN A 27 5.87 -1.01 4.39
CA GLN A 27 6.31 -0.11 3.31
C GLN A 27 6.72 -0.93 2.10
N GLY A 28 6.44 -0.37 0.93
CA GLY A 28 6.78 -1.01 -0.32
C GLY A 28 6.16 -0.31 -1.51
N TYR A 29 6.16 -0.99 -2.65
CA TYR A 29 5.68 -0.45 -3.91
C TYR A 29 4.35 -1.11 -4.30
N VAL A 30 3.38 -0.30 -4.72
CA VAL A 30 2.12 -0.81 -5.25
C VAL A 30 2.42 -1.71 -6.46
N HIS A 31 2.03 -2.98 -6.37
CA HIS A 31 2.10 -3.91 -7.49
C HIS A 31 0.79 -3.91 -8.27
N SER A 32 -0.34 -4.08 -7.57
CA SER A 32 -1.68 -4.05 -8.18
C SER A 32 -2.74 -3.54 -7.21
N VAL A 33 -3.81 -2.97 -7.77
CA VAL A 33 -4.96 -2.42 -7.04
C VAL A 33 -6.23 -3.06 -7.59
N SER A 34 -7.10 -3.51 -6.70
CA SER A 34 -8.43 -4.03 -7.01
C SER A 34 -9.48 -3.40 -6.10
N ALA A 35 -10.76 -3.67 -6.37
CA ALA A 35 -11.87 -3.15 -5.55
C ALA A 35 -11.73 -3.50 -4.05
N ASN A 36 -11.20 -4.69 -3.75
CA ASN A 36 -11.18 -5.22 -2.38
C ASN A 36 -9.78 -5.45 -1.82
N HIS A 37 -8.76 -5.54 -2.69
CA HIS A 37 -7.39 -5.87 -2.30
C HIS A 37 -6.37 -4.90 -2.88
N LEU A 38 -5.31 -4.69 -2.10
CA LEU A 38 -4.11 -3.97 -2.49
C LEU A 38 -2.91 -4.91 -2.35
N ILE A 39 -2.16 -5.08 -3.43
CA ILE A 39 -0.94 -5.90 -3.42
C ILE A 39 0.26 -4.97 -3.45
N ILE A 40 1.13 -5.11 -2.44
CA ILE A 40 2.37 -4.36 -2.31
C ILE A 40 3.55 -5.31 -2.45
N GLN A 41 4.51 -4.93 -3.29
CA GLN A 41 5.82 -5.55 -3.38
C GLN A 41 6.74 -4.94 -2.33
N ASP A 42 7.51 -5.78 -1.64
CA ASP A 42 8.47 -5.33 -0.63
C ASP A 42 9.52 -4.40 -1.24
N GLU A 43 9.98 -3.42 -0.46
CA GLU A 43 11.04 -2.51 -0.91
C GLU A 43 12.40 -3.21 -1.05
N TRP A 44 12.67 -4.23 -0.23
CA TRP A 44 13.99 -4.84 -0.11
C TRP A 44 14.09 -6.20 -0.82
N SER A 45 12.98 -6.74 -1.28
CA SER A 45 12.91 -8.05 -1.93
C SER A 45 11.94 -8.00 -3.11
N TRP A 46 12.48 -8.23 -4.30
CA TRP A 46 11.74 -8.18 -5.56
C TRP A 46 10.75 -9.34 -5.72
N ASP A 47 10.94 -10.43 -4.97
CA ASP A 47 10.10 -11.63 -4.97
C ASP A 47 9.12 -11.69 -3.77
N SER A 48 9.20 -10.74 -2.84
CA SER A 48 8.31 -10.65 -1.70
C SER A 48 7.11 -9.73 -1.98
N TYR A 49 5.91 -10.24 -1.71
CA TYR A 49 4.65 -9.52 -1.89
C TYR A 49 3.76 -9.70 -0.67
N LYS A 50 2.99 -8.65 -0.36
CA LYS A 50 1.97 -8.66 0.68
C LYS A 50 0.63 -8.20 0.12
N THR A 51 -0.40 -9.00 0.38
CA THR A 51 -1.78 -8.68 0.02
C THR A 51 -2.51 -8.11 1.24
N PHE A 52 -3.17 -6.98 1.06
CA PHE A 52 -3.99 -6.33 2.07
C PHE A 52 -5.45 -6.31 1.62
N ASN A 53 -6.36 -6.72 2.50
CA ASN A 53 -7.77 -6.38 2.32
C ASN A 53 -7.94 -4.89 2.57
N ASN A 54 -8.62 -4.18 1.66
CA ASN A 54 -8.80 -2.74 1.75
C ASN A 54 -9.50 -2.32 3.06
N ASP A 55 -10.37 -3.17 3.60
CA ASP A 55 -11.07 -2.92 4.87
C ASP A 55 -10.18 -3.10 6.12
N GLN A 56 -9.00 -3.73 5.99
CA GLN A 56 -8.03 -3.86 7.08
C GLN A 56 -7.00 -2.72 7.11
N ILE A 57 -6.96 -1.89 6.07
CA ILE A 57 -6.05 -0.74 5.99
C ILE A 57 -6.64 0.41 6.81
N ARG A 58 -5.91 0.80 7.86
CA ARG A 58 -6.29 1.92 8.73
C ARG A 58 -5.81 3.25 8.16
N GLU A 59 -4.59 3.26 7.63
CA GLU A 59 -3.97 4.44 7.05
C GLU A 59 -3.07 4.06 5.88
N ILE A 60 -2.97 4.96 4.90
CA ILE A 60 -2.07 4.81 3.77
C ILE A 60 -1.52 6.16 3.33
N LEU A 61 -0.21 6.22 3.13
CA LEU A 61 0.50 7.42 2.70
C LEU A 61 1.31 7.11 1.44
N ILE A 62 1.20 7.97 0.43
CA ILE A 62 2.05 7.91 -0.76
C ILE A 62 3.36 8.62 -0.43
N LEU A 63 4.46 7.88 -0.43
CA LEU A 63 5.79 8.40 -0.18
C LEU A 63 6.33 8.96 -1.51
N LYS A 64 6.52 10.28 -1.58
CA LYS A 64 7.24 10.89 -2.70
C LYS A 64 8.73 10.69 -2.49
N GLU A 65 9.41 10.11 -3.48
CA GLU A 65 10.86 10.21 -3.53
C GLU A 65 11.19 11.67 -3.81
N ILE A 66 11.94 12.30 -2.90
CA ILE A 66 12.52 13.62 -3.13
C ILE A 66 13.62 13.38 -4.17
N SER A 67 13.38 13.84 -5.40
CA SER A 67 14.38 13.86 -6.48
C SER A 67 15.40 14.98 -6.28
#